data_AF-E0TDM9-F1
#
_entry.id   AF-E0TDM9-F1
#
_cell.length_a   1.000
_cell.length_b   1.000
_cell.length_c   1.000
_cell.angle_alpha   90.00
_cell.angle_beta   90.00
_cell.angle_gamma   90.00
#
_symmetry.space_group_name_H-M   'P 1'
#
loop_
_entity.id
_entity.type
_entity.pdbx_description
1 polymer ?
#
loop_
_entity_poly.entity_id
_entity_poly.type
_entity_poly.pdbx_seq_one_letter_code
_entity_poly.pdbx_strand_id
1 'polypeptide(L)'
;MTVKMQTRGDAIIQDAEAVLKGVKALAQETFTRSDLSGLIEPFTSRIEYFLKAVVFPGASRRTTLNTLIDDLAPLGAQSTTLEALHHLRELYNTSKHDPDTELKWRRCMETLSGAVAALQDIAGLGLATVDAIFEQDLSSVVYVGFWDHYTGGETEFGLFLPSDHWLGTSPISTFHLPMSAWDQVKPLLVGHPRYESGETALGDDLWKSFSEEGDFLNAGVWEGDVRELLMLLSPFNDEAQEKAVIPFLARRNDLLSVGVAIVSAAVDVARADPGLAGQTLRRRVAERAKKEYAAEVATSLGRAVLDSVSDLLERVPAGQRAALAGPAFRKAETKTAPPRDIPLRLDGTTFIWMIA
;
A
#
# COMPACT_ATOMS: atom_id res chain seq x y z
N MET A 1 -19.94 -13.94 17.75
CA MET A 1 -19.79 -13.84 16.29
C MET A 1 -18.31 -13.80 15.98
N THR A 2 -17.77 -14.87 15.39
CA THR A 2 -16.37 -14.93 14.96
C THR A 2 -16.25 -14.10 13.69
N VAL A 3 -15.50 -12.99 13.74
CA VAL A 3 -15.30 -12.14 12.56
C VAL A 3 -14.33 -12.86 11.62
N LYS A 4 -14.81 -13.19 10.41
CA LYS A 4 -14.02 -13.87 9.37
C LYS A 4 -12.90 -12.93 8.89
N MET A 5 -11.67 -13.45 8.81
CA MET A 5 -10.55 -12.73 8.19
C MET A 5 -10.81 -12.61 6.68
N GLN A 6 -10.53 -11.45 6.07
CA GLN A 6 -10.72 -11.28 4.64
C GLN A 6 -9.68 -12.11 3.87
N THR A 7 -10.15 -13.05 3.07
CA THR A 7 -9.29 -13.86 2.20
C THR A 7 -9.09 -13.19 0.84
N ARG A 8 -8.13 -13.69 0.04
CA ARG A 8 -7.96 -13.26 -1.35
C ARG A 8 -9.22 -13.52 -2.19
N GLY A 9 -9.96 -14.60 -1.90
CA GLY A 9 -11.28 -14.87 -2.46
C GLY A 9 -12.31 -13.81 -2.07
N ASP A 10 -12.39 -13.45 -0.78
CA ASP A 10 -13.31 -12.41 -0.30
C ASP A 10 -13.02 -11.05 -0.97
N ALA A 11 -11.74 -10.72 -1.21
CA ALA A 11 -11.33 -9.48 -1.88
C ALA A 11 -11.79 -9.39 -3.34
N ILE A 12 -11.59 -10.45 -4.15
CA ILE A 12 -12.02 -10.43 -5.57
C ILE A 12 -13.55 -10.44 -5.70
N ILE A 13 -14.27 -11.06 -4.76
CA ILE A 13 -15.74 -11.00 -4.69
C ILE A 13 -16.19 -9.56 -4.40
N GLN A 14 -15.55 -8.89 -3.44
CA GLN A 14 -15.87 -7.49 -3.12
C GLN A 14 -15.64 -6.57 -4.33
N ASP A 15 -14.57 -6.78 -5.09
CA ASP A 15 -14.32 -6.04 -6.34
C ASP A 15 -15.45 -6.28 -7.36
N ALA A 16 -15.88 -7.53 -7.52
CA ALA A 16 -16.96 -7.90 -8.43
C ALA A 16 -18.29 -7.24 -8.05
N GLU A 17 -18.62 -7.22 -6.76
CA GLU A 17 -19.80 -6.55 -6.22
C GLU A 17 -19.73 -5.04 -6.42
N ALA A 18 -18.55 -4.43 -6.24
CA ALA A 18 -18.34 -3.00 -6.48
C ALA A 18 -18.55 -2.63 -7.96
N VAL A 19 -18.02 -3.44 -8.89
CA VAL A 19 -18.20 -3.25 -10.33
C VAL A 19 -19.67 -3.42 -10.73
N LEU A 20 -20.34 -4.46 -10.21
CA LEU A 20 -21.78 -4.68 -10.43
C LEU A 20 -22.61 -3.49 -9.92
N LYS A 21 -22.27 -2.95 -8.75
CA LYS A 21 -22.90 -1.74 -8.21
C LYS A 21 -22.66 -0.52 -9.10
N GLY A 22 -21.45 -0.36 -9.65
CA GLY A 22 -21.10 0.69 -10.60
C GLY A 22 -21.95 0.62 -11.87
N VAL A 23 -22.05 -0.56 -12.49
CA VAL A 23 -22.90 -0.76 -13.67
C VAL A 23 -24.37 -0.50 -13.33
N LYS A 24 -24.85 -0.93 -12.16
CA LYS A 24 -26.21 -0.64 -11.71
C LYS A 24 -26.48 0.86 -11.55
N ALA A 25 -25.50 1.62 -11.07
CA ALA A 25 -25.62 3.07 -10.90
C ALA A 25 -25.74 3.81 -12.23
N LEU A 26 -25.06 3.34 -13.29
CA LEU A 26 -25.16 3.94 -14.63
C LEU A 26 -26.60 3.97 -15.16
N ALA A 27 -27.48 3.06 -14.73
CA ALA A 27 -28.88 3.07 -15.15
C ALA A 27 -29.69 4.29 -14.67
N GLN A 28 -29.15 5.08 -13.73
CA GLN A 28 -29.79 6.30 -13.23
C GLN A 28 -29.47 7.54 -14.08
N GLU A 29 -28.57 7.42 -15.05
CA GLU A 29 -28.08 8.53 -15.86
C GLU A 29 -27.97 8.10 -17.33
N THR A 30 -27.76 9.07 -18.21
CA THR A 30 -27.37 8.77 -19.59
C THR A 30 -25.90 8.33 -19.59
N PHE A 31 -25.63 7.12 -20.04
CA PHE A 31 -24.27 6.56 -20.13
C PHE A 31 -23.92 6.21 -21.58
N THR A 32 -22.62 6.09 -21.82
CA THR A 32 -22.02 5.71 -23.09
C THR A 32 -21.55 4.25 -23.04
N ARG A 33 -21.25 3.67 -24.20
CA ARG A 33 -20.54 2.38 -24.29
C ARG A 33 -19.23 2.42 -23.50
N SER A 34 -18.53 3.56 -23.53
CA SER A 34 -17.24 3.74 -22.86
C SER A 34 -17.36 3.61 -21.33
N ASP A 35 -18.49 4.03 -20.75
CA ASP A 35 -18.73 3.93 -19.31
C ASP A 35 -18.87 2.46 -18.87
N LEU A 36 -19.51 1.63 -19.72
CA LEU A 36 -19.61 0.20 -19.49
C LEU A 36 -18.26 -0.51 -19.68
N SER A 37 -17.56 -0.24 -20.79
CA SER A 37 -16.26 -0.86 -21.06
C SER A 37 -15.22 -0.49 -20.00
N GLY A 38 -15.24 0.76 -19.52
CA GLY A 38 -14.35 1.24 -18.46
C GLY A 38 -14.52 0.52 -17.12
N LEU A 39 -15.67 -0.12 -16.89
CA LEU A 39 -15.90 -0.98 -15.72
C LEU A 39 -15.57 -2.45 -15.99
N ILE A 40 -15.96 -2.97 -17.16
CA ILE A 40 -15.85 -4.40 -17.50
C ILE A 40 -14.39 -4.82 -17.79
N GLU A 41 -13.65 -4.02 -18.56
CA GLU A 41 -12.33 -4.41 -19.04
C GLU A 41 -11.27 -4.50 -17.93
N PRO A 42 -11.14 -3.50 -17.03
CA PRO A 42 -10.20 -3.59 -15.92
C PRO A 42 -10.56 -4.73 -14.96
N PHE A 43 -11.86 -4.93 -14.71
CA PHE A 43 -12.34 -5.99 -13.83
C PHE A 43 -12.04 -7.39 -14.38
N THR A 44 -12.32 -7.63 -15.66
CA THR A 44 -12.06 -8.95 -16.27
C THR A 44 -10.56 -9.24 -16.34
N SER A 45 -9.74 -8.22 -16.60
CA SER A 45 -8.26 -8.34 -16.54
C SER A 45 -7.78 -8.69 -15.12
N ARG A 46 -8.42 -8.12 -14.08
CA ARG A 46 -8.13 -8.44 -12.68
C ARG A 46 -8.55 -9.88 -12.32
N ILE A 47 -9.67 -10.39 -12.84
CA ILE A 47 -10.04 -11.80 -12.69
C ILE A 47 -8.98 -12.70 -13.33
N GLU A 48 -8.52 -12.38 -14.55
CA GLU A 48 -7.46 -13.17 -15.20
C GLU A 48 -6.19 -13.22 -14.33
N TYR A 49 -5.78 -12.08 -13.77
CA TYR A 49 -4.67 -12.02 -12.85
C TYR A 49 -4.92 -12.83 -11.57
N PHE A 50 -6.10 -12.73 -10.96
CA PHE A 50 -6.48 -13.54 -9.80
C PHE A 50 -6.39 -15.04 -10.10
N LEU A 51 -6.92 -15.50 -11.24
CA LEU A 51 -6.82 -16.89 -11.65
C LEU A 51 -5.35 -17.32 -11.85
N LYS A 52 -4.52 -16.50 -12.50
CA LYS A 52 -3.09 -16.80 -12.72
C LYS A 52 -2.26 -16.79 -11.45
N ALA A 53 -2.45 -15.81 -10.58
CA ALA A 53 -1.56 -15.57 -9.45
C ALA A 53 -2.03 -16.30 -8.18
N VAL A 54 -3.33 -16.49 -8.02
CA VAL A 54 -3.93 -17.02 -6.78
C VAL A 54 -4.44 -18.43 -6.98
N VAL A 55 -5.26 -18.70 -8.00
CA VAL A 55 -5.82 -20.04 -8.23
C VAL A 55 -4.79 -20.99 -8.83
N PHE A 56 -4.01 -20.53 -9.80
CA PHE A 56 -3.02 -21.31 -10.53
C PHE A 56 -1.63 -20.67 -10.49
N PRO A 57 -0.97 -20.53 -9.32
CA PRO A 57 0.30 -19.81 -9.19
C PRO A 57 1.47 -20.34 -10.06
N GLY A 58 1.35 -21.55 -10.61
CA GLY A 58 2.29 -22.12 -11.58
C GLY A 58 1.95 -21.84 -13.05
N ALA A 59 0.88 -21.09 -13.34
CA ALA A 59 0.45 -20.81 -14.70
C ALA A 59 1.49 -19.97 -15.45
N SER A 60 1.76 -20.34 -16.70
CA SER A 60 2.63 -19.57 -17.58
C SER A 60 2.00 -18.22 -17.92
N ARG A 61 2.85 -17.22 -18.19
CA ARG A 61 2.40 -15.92 -18.74
C ARG A 61 1.57 -16.08 -20.03
N ARG A 62 1.81 -17.17 -20.78
CA ARG A 62 1.10 -17.48 -22.05
C ARG A 62 -0.26 -18.15 -21.84
N THR A 63 -0.61 -18.59 -20.63
CA THR A 63 -1.91 -19.20 -20.36
C THR A 63 -3.00 -18.16 -20.57
N THR A 64 -4.05 -18.51 -21.31
CA THR A 64 -5.15 -17.59 -21.65
C THR A 64 -6.26 -17.65 -20.60
N LEU A 65 -7.07 -16.59 -20.52
CA LEU A 65 -8.27 -16.59 -19.66
C LEU A 65 -9.21 -17.78 -19.95
N ASN A 66 -9.35 -18.18 -21.23
CA ASN A 66 -10.14 -19.37 -21.59
C ASN A 66 -9.62 -20.63 -20.88
N THR A 67 -8.32 -20.88 -21.00
CA THR A 67 -7.67 -22.04 -20.37
C THR A 67 -7.82 -22.03 -18.86
N LEU A 68 -7.63 -20.86 -18.23
CA LEU A 68 -7.77 -20.71 -16.79
C LEU A 68 -9.19 -21.00 -16.30
N ILE A 69 -10.21 -20.62 -17.07
CA ILE A 69 -11.60 -20.95 -16.76
C ILE A 69 -11.80 -22.45 -16.86
N ASP A 70 -11.41 -23.08 -17.97
CA ASP A 70 -11.59 -24.52 -18.18
C ASP A 70 -10.87 -25.37 -17.11
N ASP A 71 -9.69 -24.92 -16.66
CA ASP A 71 -8.90 -25.59 -15.62
C ASP A 71 -9.51 -25.51 -14.21
N LEU A 72 -10.59 -24.75 -14.00
CA LEU A 72 -11.34 -24.75 -12.74
C LEU A 72 -12.17 -26.02 -12.54
N ALA A 73 -12.59 -26.71 -13.62
CA ALA A 73 -13.39 -27.92 -13.51
C ALA A 73 -12.67 -29.04 -12.71
N PRO A 74 -11.39 -29.34 -12.98
CA PRO A 74 -10.59 -30.25 -12.17
C PRO A 74 -10.48 -29.87 -10.68
N LEU A 75 -10.66 -28.59 -10.34
CA LEU A 75 -10.66 -28.09 -8.96
C LEU A 75 -12.04 -28.19 -8.28
N GLY A 76 -13.05 -28.72 -8.97
CA GLY A 76 -14.39 -28.93 -8.43
C GLY A 76 -15.38 -27.79 -8.71
N ALA A 77 -15.03 -26.82 -9.56
CA ALA A 77 -15.96 -25.77 -9.98
C ALA A 77 -17.13 -26.37 -10.78
N GLN A 78 -18.32 -25.83 -10.56
CA GLN A 78 -19.54 -26.29 -11.23
C GLN A 78 -19.57 -25.80 -12.68
N SER A 79 -20.30 -26.51 -13.56
CA SER A 79 -20.45 -26.08 -14.96
C SER A 79 -21.04 -24.68 -15.08
N THR A 80 -21.96 -24.31 -14.18
CA THR A 80 -22.54 -22.97 -14.10
C THR A 80 -21.51 -21.88 -13.77
N THR A 81 -20.52 -22.20 -12.93
CA THR A 81 -19.38 -21.33 -12.63
C THR A 81 -18.56 -21.08 -13.89
N LEU A 82 -18.26 -22.14 -14.66
CA LEU A 82 -17.50 -22.06 -15.90
C LEU A 82 -18.23 -21.24 -16.97
N GLU A 83 -19.52 -21.53 -17.17
CA GLU A 83 -20.38 -20.82 -18.11
C GLU A 83 -20.45 -19.32 -17.80
N ALA A 84 -20.63 -18.96 -16.52
CA ALA A 84 -20.67 -17.57 -16.09
C ALA A 84 -19.36 -16.82 -16.40
N LEU A 85 -18.21 -17.45 -16.15
CA LEU A 85 -16.90 -16.86 -16.46
C LEU A 85 -16.62 -16.80 -17.96
N HIS A 86 -17.08 -17.78 -18.74
CA HIS A 86 -16.99 -17.73 -20.20
C HIS A 86 -17.86 -16.60 -20.78
N HIS A 87 -19.07 -16.38 -20.25
CA HIS A 87 -19.87 -15.21 -20.63
C HIS A 87 -19.16 -13.88 -20.31
N LEU A 88 -18.45 -13.80 -19.19
CA LEU A 88 -17.64 -12.63 -18.86
C LEU A 88 -16.48 -12.45 -19.83
N ARG A 89 -15.76 -13.52 -20.15
CA ARG A 89 -14.67 -13.52 -21.14
C ARG A 89 -15.16 -13.04 -22.51
N GLU A 90 -16.32 -13.52 -22.95
CA GLU A 90 -16.93 -13.09 -24.22
C GLU A 90 -17.32 -11.62 -24.19
N LEU A 91 -17.94 -11.15 -23.10
CA LEU A 91 -18.30 -9.75 -22.93
C LEU A 91 -17.06 -8.84 -22.96
N TYR A 92 -15.98 -9.26 -22.29
CA TYR A 92 -14.69 -8.56 -22.31
C TYR A 92 -14.08 -8.51 -23.72
N ASN A 93 -14.08 -9.64 -24.44
CA ASN A 93 -13.57 -9.68 -25.81
C ASN A 93 -14.38 -8.76 -26.74
N THR A 94 -15.71 -8.77 -26.66
CA THR A 94 -16.56 -7.84 -27.41
C THR A 94 -16.28 -6.39 -27.04
N SER A 95 -16.12 -6.09 -25.75
CA SER A 95 -15.79 -4.73 -25.29
C SER A 95 -14.48 -4.23 -25.88
N LYS A 96 -13.45 -5.09 -25.89
CA LYS A 96 -12.08 -4.73 -26.26
C LYS A 96 -11.81 -4.75 -27.77
N HIS A 97 -12.39 -5.70 -28.49
CA HIS A 97 -12.03 -5.97 -29.89
C HIS A 97 -13.09 -5.50 -30.89
N ASP A 98 -14.34 -5.32 -30.46
CA ASP A 98 -15.45 -4.94 -31.33
C ASP A 98 -16.03 -3.56 -30.91
N PRO A 99 -15.34 -2.44 -31.24
CA PRO A 99 -15.74 -1.10 -30.81
C PRO A 99 -17.11 -0.69 -31.34
N ASP A 100 -17.49 -1.20 -32.52
CA ASP A 100 -18.77 -0.90 -33.18
C ASP A 100 -19.94 -1.72 -32.62
N THR A 101 -19.67 -2.73 -31.79
CA THR A 101 -20.71 -3.53 -31.14
C THR A 101 -21.23 -2.82 -29.91
N GLU A 102 -22.56 -2.65 -29.85
CA GLU A 102 -23.25 -2.09 -28.69
C GLU A 102 -23.09 -2.99 -27.45
N LEU A 103 -22.62 -2.41 -26.35
CA LEU A 103 -22.65 -3.05 -25.03
C LEU A 103 -24.00 -2.78 -24.36
N LYS A 104 -24.90 -3.76 -24.40
CA LYS A 104 -26.20 -3.64 -23.75
C LYS A 104 -26.06 -3.72 -22.24
N TRP A 105 -26.52 -2.69 -21.53
CA TRP A 105 -26.49 -2.61 -20.07
C TRP A 105 -27.06 -3.86 -19.37
N ARG A 106 -28.20 -4.38 -19.85
CA ARG A 106 -28.84 -5.57 -19.26
C ARG A 106 -27.93 -6.81 -19.35
N ARG A 107 -27.28 -7.02 -20.49
CA ARG A 107 -26.31 -8.12 -20.68
C ARG A 107 -25.14 -7.95 -19.72
N CYS A 108 -24.62 -6.72 -19.57
CA CYS A 108 -23.52 -6.44 -18.64
C CYS A 108 -23.91 -6.78 -17.19
N MET A 109 -25.12 -6.38 -16.77
CA MET A 109 -25.66 -6.70 -15.44
C MET A 109 -25.78 -8.21 -15.20
N GLU A 110 -26.36 -8.95 -16.15
CA GLU A 110 -26.55 -10.40 -16.05
C GLU A 110 -25.19 -11.12 -15.98
N THR A 111 -24.26 -10.76 -16.86
CA THR A 111 -22.91 -11.35 -16.88
C THR A 111 -22.12 -11.05 -15.61
N LEU A 112 -22.13 -9.81 -15.10
CA LEU A 112 -21.44 -9.46 -13.86
C LEU A 112 -22.09 -10.12 -12.63
N SER A 113 -23.41 -10.25 -12.60
CA SER A 113 -24.10 -10.98 -11.52
C SER A 113 -23.71 -12.46 -11.52
N GLY A 114 -23.62 -13.08 -12.70
CA GLY A 114 -23.10 -14.43 -12.85
C GLY A 114 -21.64 -14.56 -12.41
N ALA A 115 -20.79 -13.58 -12.75
CA ALA A 115 -19.40 -13.56 -12.33
C ALA A 115 -19.24 -13.46 -10.80
N VAL A 116 -20.07 -12.66 -10.12
CA VAL A 116 -20.09 -12.60 -8.64
C VAL A 116 -20.39 -13.98 -8.06
N ALA A 117 -21.44 -14.66 -8.53
CA ALA A 117 -21.78 -16.00 -8.08
C ALA A 117 -20.65 -17.01 -8.36
N ALA A 118 -20.03 -16.93 -9.55
CA ALA A 118 -18.92 -17.79 -9.90
C ALA A 118 -17.69 -17.59 -9.00
N LEU A 119 -17.38 -16.35 -8.62
CA LEU A 119 -16.28 -16.05 -7.70
C LEU A 119 -16.59 -16.52 -6.27
N GLN A 120 -17.86 -16.46 -5.85
CA GLN A 120 -18.32 -17.05 -4.58
C GLN A 120 -18.15 -18.57 -4.59
N ASP A 121 -18.51 -19.24 -5.70
CA ASP A 121 -18.29 -20.68 -5.86
C ASP A 121 -16.80 -21.03 -5.78
N ILE A 122 -15.92 -20.27 -6.46
CA ILE A 122 -14.46 -20.47 -6.42
C ILE A 122 -13.92 -20.30 -5.00
N ALA A 123 -14.38 -19.28 -4.27
CA ALA A 123 -14.00 -19.09 -2.86
C ALA A 123 -14.52 -20.24 -1.96
N GLY A 124 -15.58 -20.93 -2.37
CA GLY A 124 -16.11 -22.11 -1.69
C GLY A 124 -15.35 -23.41 -1.95
N LEU A 125 -14.38 -23.44 -2.88
CA LEU A 125 -13.63 -24.65 -3.24
C LEU A 125 -12.60 -25.07 -2.18
N GLY A 126 -12.32 -24.25 -1.18
CA GLY A 126 -11.36 -24.57 -0.11
C GLY A 126 -9.90 -24.58 -0.60
N LEU A 127 -9.58 -23.77 -1.62
CA LEU A 127 -8.23 -23.66 -2.14
C LEU A 127 -7.38 -22.83 -1.18
N ALA A 128 -6.31 -23.44 -0.63
CA ALA A 128 -5.47 -22.80 0.39
C ALA A 128 -4.92 -21.42 -0.03
N THR A 129 -4.63 -21.22 -1.33
CA THR A 129 -4.15 -19.94 -1.86
C THR A 129 -5.25 -18.89 -1.99
N VAL A 130 -6.50 -19.30 -2.23
CA VAL A 130 -7.68 -18.41 -2.27
C VAL A 130 -8.13 -18.04 -0.86
N ASP A 131 -8.04 -19.00 0.06
CA ASP A 131 -8.36 -18.84 1.49
C ASP A 131 -7.26 -18.13 2.28
N ALA A 132 -6.08 -17.93 1.67
CA ALA A 132 -5.01 -17.14 2.26
C ALA A 132 -5.50 -15.71 2.56
N ILE A 133 -4.97 -15.15 3.65
CA ILE A 133 -5.27 -13.77 4.05
C ILE A 133 -4.93 -12.82 2.90
N PHE A 134 -5.85 -11.91 2.60
CA PHE A 134 -5.58 -10.83 1.66
C PHE A 134 -4.67 -9.81 2.33
N GLU A 135 -3.43 -9.73 1.87
CA GLU A 135 -2.51 -8.66 2.22
C GLU A 135 -2.49 -7.64 1.09
N GLN A 136 -2.80 -6.39 1.42
CA GLN A 136 -2.71 -5.32 0.44
C GLN A 136 -1.23 -4.99 0.20
N ASP A 137 -0.80 -5.16 -1.05
CA ASP A 137 0.54 -4.80 -1.48
C ASP A 137 0.60 -3.29 -1.71
N LEU A 138 1.35 -2.58 -0.85
CA LEU A 138 1.57 -1.15 -0.97
C LEU A 138 3.00 -0.93 -1.44
N SER A 139 3.14 -0.39 -2.65
CA SER A 139 4.42 0.09 -3.15
C SER A 139 4.45 1.62 -3.11
N SER A 140 5.51 2.18 -2.55
CA SER A 140 5.83 3.60 -2.59
C SER A 140 7.14 3.80 -3.31
N VAL A 141 7.19 4.83 -4.16
CA VAL A 141 8.46 5.39 -4.64
C VAL A 141 8.89 6.44 -3.63
N VAL A 142 10.12 6.35 -3.13
CA VAL A 142 10.69 7.28 -2.15
C VAL A 142 12.05 7.72 -2.65
N TYR A 143 12.26 9.02 -2.77
CA TYR A 143 13.60 9.57 -3.02
C TYR A 143 14.35 9.63 -1.72
N VAL A 144 15.62 9.26 -1.78
CA VAL A 144 16.48 9.11 -0.62
C VAL A 144 17.68 10.01 -0.79
N GLY A 145 17.79 11.04 0.05
CA GLY A 145 18.89 11.99 0.06
C GLY A 145 19.78 11.84 1.28
N PHE A 146 21.07 12.14 1.09
CA PHE A 146 22.09 11.98 2.11
C PHE A 146 22.96 13.24 2.15
N TRP A 147 23.15 13.82 3.33
CA TRP A 147 23.97 15.02 3.53
C TRP A 147 24.91 14.86 4.73
N ASP A 148 26.18 15.21 4.57
CA ASP A 148 27.22 15.08 5.59
C ASP A 148 27.49 16.42 6.28
N HIS A 149 26.85 16.64 7.42
CA HIS A 149 27.04 17.86 8.21
C HIS A 149 28.32 17.76 9.06
N TYR A 150 29.48 18.01 8.43
CA TYR A 150 30.82 17.87 9.03
C TYR A 150 31.01 18.56 10.38
N THR A 151 30.33 19.69 10.61
CA THR A 151 30.45 20.44 11.88
C THR A 151 29.73 19.76 13.05
N GLY A 152 28.69 18.97 12.77
CA GLY A 152 27.94 18.16 13.74
C GLY A 152 28.43 16.70 13.84
N GLY A 153 29.26 16.26 12.89
CA GLY A 153 29.67 14.86 12.80
C GLY A 153 28.50 13.92 12.49
N GLU A 154 27.48 14.42 11.80
CA GLU A 154 26.26 13.70 11.45
C GLU A 154 26.10 13.55 9.93
N THR A 155 25.47 12.45 9.53
CA THR A 155 24.91 12.27 8.20
C THR A 155 23.39 12.35 8.35
N GLU A 156 22.78 13.34 7.71
CA GLU A 156 21.34 13.46 7.58
C GLU A 156 20.84 12.56 6.45
N PHE A 157 19.74 11.86 6.73
CA PHE A 157 19.06 11.00 5.78
C PHE A 157 17.63 11.48 5.58
N GLY A 158 17.34 12.06 4.42
CA GLY A 158 16.01 12.54 4.08
C GLY A 158 15.27 11.55 3.19
N LEU A 159 14.03 11.22 3.55
CA LEU A 159 13.10 10.45 2.73
C LEU A 159 12.04 11.38 2.17
N PHE A 160 11.86 11.40 0.85
CA PHE A 160 10.95 12.32 0.16
C PHE A 160 10.00 11.56 -0.74
N LEU A 161 8.78 12.08 -0.90
CA LEU A 161 7.92 11.60 -1.99
C LEU A 161 8.39 12.23 -3.31
N PRO A 162 8.12 11.58 -4.46
CA PRO A 162 8.55 12.09 -5.74
C PRO A 162 8.08 13.53 -6.03
N SER A 163 9.04 14.36 -6.45
CA SER A 163 8.83 15.71 -6.96
C SER A 163 9.89 16.09 -7.99
N ASP A 164 9.65 17.19 -8.72
CA ASP A 164 10.57 17.72 -9.74
C ASP A 164 11.78 18.45 -9.13
N HIS A 165 11.84 18.58 -7.79
CA HIS A 165 12.92 19.22 -7.05
C HIS A 165 13.05 18.60 -5.67
N TRP A 166 14.24 18.64 -5.05
CA TRP A 166 14.45 18.14 -3.68
C TRP A 166 13.63 18.90 -2.61
N LEU A 167 13.21 20.14 -2.88
CA LEU A 167 12.33 20.97 -2.04
C LEU A 167 10.85 20.84 -2.43
N GLY A 168 10.56 20.06 -3.47
CA GLY A 168 9.22 19.96 -4.04
C GLY A 168 8.24 19.22 -3.11
N THR A 169 8.74 18.44 -2.15
CA THR A 169 7.95 17.86 -1.06
C THR A 169 8.67 17.98 0.28
N SER A 170 7.91 18.09 1.37
CA SER A 170 8.46 17.91 2.71
C SER A 170 8.90 16.44 2.90
N PRO A 171 9.99 16.19 3.65
CA PRO A 171 10.40 14.82 3.96
C PRO A 171 9.27 14.04 4.63
N ILE A 172 9.06 12.79 4.23
CA ILE A 172 8.17 11.85 4.92
C ILE A 172 8.81 11.24 6.17
N SER A 173 10.14 11.23 6.22
CA SER A 173 10.92 10.95 7.43
C SER A 173 12.33 11.49 7.25
N THR A 174 12.94 11.94 8.33
CA THR A 174 14.39 12.22 8.40
C THR A 174 15.04 11.28 9.41
N PHE A 175 16.29 10.89 9.22
CA PHE A 175 17.11 10.21 10.23
C PHE A 175 18.42 10.98 10.41
N HIS A 176 18.93 10.95 11.64
CA HIS A 176 20.19 11.60 12.01
C HIS A 176 21.17 10.53 12.49
N LEU A 177 22.20 10.26 11.68
CA LEU A 177 23.16 9.19 11.92
C LEU A 177 24.53 9.80 12.26
N PRO A 178 25.38 9.12 13.05
CA PRO A 178 26.78 9.50 13.16
C PRO A 178 27.46 9.30 11.79
N MET A 179 28.33 10.21 11.34
CA MET A 179 29.01 10.07 10.03
C MET A 179 29.72 8.72 9.86
N SER A 180 30.27 8.16 10.95
CA SER A 180 30.91 6.83 10.94
C SER A 180 29.96 5.67 10.61
N ALA A 181 28.65 5.85 10.71
CA ALA A 181 27.67 4.84 10.34
C ALA A 181 27.48 4.73 8.82
N TRP A 182 27.90 5.74 8.06
CA TRP A 182 27.71 5.78 6.60
C TRP A 182 28.30 4.56 5.88
N ASP A 183 29.51 4.15 6.26
CA ASP A 183 30.20 3.00 5.68
C ASP A 183 29.45 1.68 5.91
N GLN A 184 28.54 1.62 6.89
CA GLN A 184 27.68 0.46 7.14
C GLN A 184 26.34 0.58 6.41
N VAL A 185 25.74 1.77 6.34
CA VAL A 185 24.44 2.00 5.71
C VAL A 185 24.51 1.91 4.19
N LYS A 186 25.52 2.51 3.58
CA LYS A 186 25.69 2.53 2.12
C LYS A 186 25.66 1.13 1.48
N PRO A 187 26.45 0.14 1.92
CA PRO A 187 26.39 -1.20 1.31
C PRO A 187 25.07 -1.93 1.57
N LEU A 188 24.39 -1.67 2.70
CA LEU A 188 23.06 -2.25 2.97
C LEU A 188 22.02 -1.76 1.98
N LEU A 189 22.03 -0.46 1.67
CA LEU A 189 21.11 0.13 0.69
C LEU A 189 21.45 -0.33 -0.72
N VAL A 190 22.70 -0.17 -1.17
CA VAL A 190 23.12 -0.56 -2.52
C VAL A 190 22.93 -2.06 -2.78
N GLY A 191 23.03 -2.90 -1.75
CA GLY A 191 22.75 -4.33 -1.85
C GLY A 191 21.27 -4.70 -1.80
N HIS A 192 20.36 -3.76 -1.52
CA HIS A 192 18.94 -4.03 -1.38
C HIS A 192 18.24 -4.06 -2.75
N PRO A 193 17.41 -5.07 -3.08
CA PRO A 193 16.79 -5.20 -4.40
C PRO A 193 15.76 -4.10 -4.74
N ARG A 194 15.38 -3.28 -3.76
CA ARG A 194 14.41 -2.19 -3.91
C ARG A 194 15.04 -0.80 -3.95
N TYR A 195 16.36 -0.71 -3.90
CA TYR A 195 17.07 0.56 -3.89
C TYR A 195 17.98 0.67 -5.11
N GLU A 196 17.83 1.76 -5.84
CA GLU A 196 18.72 2.14 -6.93
C GLU A 196 19.43 3.44 -6.55
N SER A 197 20.76 3.46 -6.64
CA SER A 197 21.57 4.59 -6.20
C SER A 197 22.04 5.45 -7.37
N GLY A 198 22.21 6.74 -7.09
CA GLY A 198 22.97 7.65 -7.93
C GLY A 198 22.14 8.38 -8.98
N GLU A 199 22.84 9.12 -9.82
CA GLU A 199 22.28 9.94 -10.89
C GLU A 199 21.39 9.15 -11.85
N THR A 200 21.77 7.91 -12.21
CA THR A 200 20.97 7.07 -13.10
C THR A 200 19.57 6.78 -12.55
N ALA A 201 19.43 6.63 -11.22
CA ALA A 201 18.15 6.35 -10.58
C ALA A 201 17.24 7.58 -10.55
N LEU A 202 17.81 8.78 -10.31
CA LEU A 202 17.06 10.02 -10.10
C LEU A 202 16.84 10.82 -11.39
N GLY A 203 17.70 10.61 -12.39
CA GLY A 203 17.81 11.46 -13.57
C GLY A 203 18.59 12.75 -13.30
N ASP A 204 19.16 13.31 -14.37
CA ASP A 204 20.11 14.43 -14.33
C ASP A 204 19.56 15.67 -13.60
N ASP A 205 18.32 16.06 -13.89
CA ASP A 205 17.73 17.28 -13.33
C ASP A 205 17.56 17.20 -11.80
N LEU A 206 17.07 16.06 -11.31
CA LEU A 206 16.84 15.87 -9.89
C LEU A 206 18.15 15.60 -9.15
N TRP A 207 19.07 14.83 -9.75
CA TRP A 207 20.41 14.65 -9.20
C TRP A 207 21.14 15.99 -9.04
N LYS A 208 21.06 16.86 -10.05
CA LYS A 208 21.60 18.21 -9.99
C LYS A 208 20.97 19.02 -8.86
N SER A 209 19.65 18.96 -8.74
CA SER A 209 18.91 19.62 -7.65
C SER A 209 19.47 19.22 -6.27
N PHE A 210 19.67 17.93 -6.02
CA PHE A 210 20.24 17.45 -4.76
C PHE A 210 21.73 17.80 -4.57
N SER A 211 22.53 17.67 -5.64
CA SER A 211 24.00 17.84 -5.56
C SER A 211 24.48 19.28 -5.52
N GLU A 212 23.62 20.24 -5.87
CA GLU A 212 23.90 21.67 -5.68
C GLU A 212 23.83 22.10 -4.20
N GLU A 213 23.29 21.26 -3.32
CA GLU A 213 23.32 21.50 -1.87
C GLU A 213 24.72 21.28 -1.28
N GLY A 214 25.20 22.26 -0.50
CA GLY A 214 26.41 22.10 0.27
C GLY A 214 26.23 20.95 1.26
N ASP A 215 27.19 20.03 1.28
CA ASP A 215 27.18 18.79 2.08
C ASP A 215 26.44 17.59 1.47
N PHE A 216 25.96 17.69 0.23
CA PHE A 216 25.42 16.52 -0.49
C PHE A 216 26.43 15.37 -0.58
N LEU A 217 26.02 14.19 -0.14
CA LEU A 217 26.83 12.98 -0.14
C LEU A 217 26.46 12.04 -1.29
N ASN A 218 25.18 11.73 -1.41
CA ASN A 218 24.63 10.84 -2.44
C ASN A 218 23.09 10.99 -2.47
N ALA A 219 22.45 10.33 -3.41
CA ALA A 219 21.01 10.09 -3.39
C ALA A 219 20.63 8.82 -4.16
N GLY A 220 19.37 8.42 -4.08
CA GLY A 220 18.82 7.30 -4.82
C GLY A 220 17.30 7.20 -4.72
N VAL A 221 16.76 6.11 -5.25
CA VAL A 221 15.32 5.83 -5.30
C VAL A 221 15.06 4.49 -4.63
N TRP A 222 14.08 4.47 -3.74
CA TRP A 222 13.51 3.26 -3.17
C TRP A 222 12.14 2.98 -3.78
N GLU A 223 11.90 1.73 -4.21
CA GLU A 223 10.60 1.29 -4.72
C GLU A 223 10.08 0.08 -3.93
N GLY A 224 9.06 0.31 -3.10
CA GLY A 224 8.36 -0.76 -2.38
C GLY A 224 7.79 -0.29 -1.04
N ASP A 225 7.70 -1.21 -0.08
CA ASP A 225 7.19 -0.90 1.25
C ASP A 225 8.16 0.03 2.01
N VAL A 226 7.68 1.20 2.40
CA VAL A 226 8.47 2.18 3.17
C VAL A 226 8.82 1.67 4.56
N ARG A 227 8.05 0.74 5.13
CA ARG A 227 8.37 0.13 6.44
C ARG A 227 9.72 -0.56 6.43
N GLU A 228 10.07 -1.25 5.35
CA GLU A 228 11.36 -1.92 5.18
C GLU A 228 12.52 -0.92 5.17
N LEU A 229 12.35 0.21 4.47
CA LEU A 229 13.33 1.29 4.48
C LEU A 229 13.52 1.89 5.88
N LEU A 230 12.43 2.16 6.60
CA LEU A 230 12.51 2.70 7.97
C LEU A 230 13.19 1.73 8.93
N MET A 231 12.90 0.42 8.84
CA MET A 231 13.55 -0.61 9.67
C MET A 231 15.03 -0.76 9.34
N LEU A 232 15.43 -0.60 8.07
CA LEU A 232 16.83 -0.65 7.65
C LEU A 232 17.63 0.50 8.28
N LEU A 233 17.04 1.69 8.37
CA LEU A 233 17.69 2.90 8.88
C LEU A 233 17.60 3.06 10.40
N SER A 234 16.55 2.54 11.02
CA SER A 234 16.29 2.67 12.46
C SER A 234 17.46 2.31 13.38
N PRO A 235 18.26 1.25 13.14
CA PRO A 235 19.39 0.90 14.00
C PRO A 235 20.49 1.97 14.06
N PHE A 236 20.53 2.87 13.07
CA PHE A 236 21.57 3.88 12.94
C PHE A 236 21.13 5.27 13.39
N ASN A 237 19.85 5.47 13.72
CA ASN A 237 19.36 6.75 14.23
C ASN A 237 19.94 7.01 15.61
N ASP A 238 20.67 8.12 15.78
CA ASP A 238 21.34 8.44 17.03
C ASP A 238 20.53 9.43 17.87
N GLU A 239 20.21 9.04 19.11
CA GLU A 239 19.39 9.85 20.02
C GLU A 239 20.11 11.14 20.46
N ALA A 240 21.44 11.15 20.50
CA ALA A 240 22.20 12.34 20.86
C ALA A 240 22.19 13.35 19.70
N GLN A 241 22.34 12.90 18.46
CA GLN A 241 22.21 13.75 17.27
C GLN A 241 20.78 14.33 17.15
N GLU A 242 19.74 13.51 17.32
CA GLU A 242 18.33 13.96 17.38
C GLU A 242 18.05 15.05 18.45
N LYS A 243 18.88 15.09 19.49
CA LYS A 243 18.81 16.11 20.55
C LYS A 243 19.65 17.34 20.26
N ALA A 244 20.73 17.20 19.49
CA ALA A 244 21.65 18.27 19.13
C ALA A 244 21.11 19.12 17.96
N VAL A 245 20.40 18.49 17.03
CA VAL A 245 19.75 19.15 15.89
C VAL A 245 18.68 20.14 16.38
N ILE A 246 18.59 21.28 15.68
CA ILE A 246 17.59 22.31 15.98
C ILE A 246 16.18 21.72 15.95
N PRO A 247 15.28 22.12 16.89
CA PRO A 247 14.05 21.38 17.14
C PRO A 247 13.15 21.11 15.93
N PHE A 248 13.15 21.97 14.91
CA PHE A 248 12.31 21.81 13.72
C PHE A 248 12.87 20.86 12.65
N LEU A 249 14.14 20.46 12.76
CA LEU A 249 14.78 19.44 11.90
C LEU A 249 14.89 18.07 12.60
N ALA A 250 14.68 18.05 13.92
CA ALA A 250 14.70 16.80 14.68
C ALA A 250 13.48 15.94 14.33
N ARG A 251 13.74 14.68 13.94
CA ARG A 251 12.70 13.74 13.53
C ARG A 251 11.61 13.58 14.59
N ARG A 252 12.02 13.55 15.86
CA ARG A 252 11.12 13.42 17.04
C ARG A 252 10.08 14.53 17.18
N ASN A 253 10.28 15.66 16.51
CA ASN A 253 9.38 16.82 16.51
C ASN A 253 8.64 16.99 15.18
N ASP A 254 8.94 16.16 14.17
CA ASP A 254 8.23 16.16 12.91
C ASP A 254 7.03 15.20 12.95
N LEU A 255 5.83 15.75 12.69
CA LEU A 255 4.58 15.03 12.82
C LEU A 255 4.49 13.85 11.85
N LEU A 256 4.96 14.05 10.62
CA LEU A 256 4.88 13.05 9.57
C LEU A 256 5.88 11.91 9.81
N SER A 257 7.13 12.23 10.16
CA SER A 257 8.18 11.26 10.53
C SER A 257 7.75 10.34 11.67
N VAL A 258 7.26 10.92 12.77
CA VAL A 258 6.75 10.18 13.94
C VAL A 258 5.50 9.39 13.57
N GLY A 259 4.61 10.02 12.79
CA GLY A 259 3.41 9.45 12.20
C GLY A 259 3.63 8.13 11.47
N VAL A 260 4.46 8.20 10.43
CA VAL A 260 4.82 7.08 9.55
C VAL A 260 5.45 5.96 10.36
N ALA A 261 6.35 6.26 11.30
CA ALA A 261 6.99 5.25 12.15
C ALA A 261 6.00 4.54 13.09
N ILE A 262 5.07 5.28 13.73
CA ILE A 262 4.06 4.69 14.61
C ILE A 262 3.03 3.88 13.82
N VAL A 263 2.59 4.36 12.65
CA VAL A 263 1.70 3.59 11.76
C VAL A 263 2.36 2.29 11.32
N SER A 264 3.63 2.34 10.92
CA SER A 264 4.42 1.17 10.55
C SER A 264 4.44 0.13 11.66
N ALA A 265 4.76 0.56 12.88
CA ALA A 265 4.75 -0.30 14.06
C ALA A 265 3.36 -0.87 14.39
N ALA A 266 2.31 -0.08 14.20
CA ALA A 266 0.93 -0.50 14.46
C ALA A 266 0.46 -1.59 13.50
N VAL A 267 0.73 -1.44 12.20
CA VAL A 267 0.47 -2.48 11.20
C VAL A 267 1.18 -3.77 11.58
N ASP A 268 2.47 -3.67 11.91
CA ASP A 268 3.32 -4.79 12.28
C ASP A 268 2.87 -5.54 13.55
N VAL A 269 2.46 -4.80 14.59
CA VAL A 269 1.89 -5.39 15.81
C VAL A 269 0.54 -6.05 15.52
N ALA A 270 -0.32 -5.39 14.76
CA ALA A 270 -1.67 -5.87 14.48
C ALA A 270 -1.68 -7.11 13.57
N ARG A 271 -0.73 -7.21 12.64
CA ARG A 271 -0.54 -8.41 11.81
C ARG A 271 -0.01 -9.59 12.63
N ALA A 272 0.92 -9.34 13.54
CA ALA A 272 1.53 -10.37 14.37
C ALA A 272 0.58 -10.90 15.46
N ASP A 273 -0.26 -10.04 16.03
CA ASP A 273 -1.25 -10.40 17.05
C ASP A 273 -2.58 -9.66 16.82
N PRO A 274 -3.44 -10.16 15.92
CA PRO A 274 -4.72 -9.52 15.58
C PRO A 274 -5.70 -9.39 16.75
N GLY A 275 -5.55 -10.23 17.79
CA GLY A 275 -6.41 -10.23 18.98
C GLY A 275 -6.04 -9.17 20.01
N LEU A 276 -4.88 -8.52 19.88
CA LEU A 276 -4.38 -7.57 20.85
C LEU A 276 -5.26 -6.30 20.91
N ALA A 277 -5.61 -5.82 22.10
CA ALA A 277 -6.49 -4.66 22.26
C ALA A 277 -6.13 -3.81 23.50
N GLY A 278 -6.73 -2.63 23.60
CA GLY A 278 -6.65 -1.76 24.77
C GLY A 278 -5.24 -1.24 25.04
N GLN A 279 -4.96 -1.04 26.32
CA GLN A 279 -3.66 -0.52 26.78
C GLN A 279 -2.49 -1.43 26.38
N THR A 280 -2.71 -2.75 26.28
CA THR A 280 -1.68 -3.70 25.86
C THR A 280 -1.32 -3.49 24.39
N LEU A 281 -2.30 -3.29 23.51
CA LEU A 281 -2.08 -2.94 22.11
C LEU A 281 -1.25 -1.67 22.00
N ARG A 282 -1.74 -0.60 22.64
CA ARG A 282 -1.07 0.71 22.64
C ARG A 282 0.38 0.62 23.13
N ARG A 283 0.64 -0.12 24.22
CA ARG A 283 2.00 -0.33 24.73
C ARG A 283 2.89 -1.08 23.73
N ARG A 284 2.37 -2.14 23.10
CA ARG A 284 3.13 -2.95 22.12
C ARG A 284 3.45 -2.15 20.86
N VAL A 285 2.54 -1.32 20.38
CA VAL A 285 2.79 -0.38 19.28
C VAL A 285 3.89 0.60 19.69
N ALA A 286 3.80 1.20 20.87
CA ALA A 286 4.80 2.15 21.36
C ALA A 286 6.21 1.52 21.49
N GLU A 287 6.28 0.32 22.07
CA GLU A 287 7.52 -0.45 22.21
C GLU A 287 8.15 -0.76 20.85
N ARG A 288 7.34 -1.21 19.89
CA ARG A 288 7.82 -1.55 18.54
C ARG A 288 8.23 -0.31 17.75
N ALA A 289 7.45 0.77 17.82
CA ALA A 289 7.77 2.04 17.16
C ALA A 289 9.13 2.59 17.63
N LYS A 290 9.40 2.53 18.94
CA LYS A 290 10.70 2.92 19.49
C LYS A 290 11.83 1.99 19.04
N LYS A 291 11.61 0.68 19.12
CA LYS A 291 12.68 -0.32 18.94
C LYS A 291 13.06 -0.56 17.48
N GLU A 292 12.08 -0.61 16.58
CA GLU A 292 12.25 -1.06 15.19
C GLU A 292 12.10 0.06 14.17
N TYR A 293 11.57 1.22 14.57
CA TYR A 293 11.35 2.37 13.68
C TYR A 293 11.95 3.68 14.22
N ALA A 294 12.66 3.65 15.35
CA ALA A 294 13.31 4.78 16.00
C ALA A 294 12.37 5.98 16.26
N ALA A 295 11.10 5.71 16.60
CA ALA A 295 10.13 6.74 16.95
C ALA A 295 10.22 7.16 18.42
N GLU A 296 10.25 8.46 18.70
CA GLU A 296 10.11 8.99 20.05
C GLU A 296 8.62 9.18 20.41
N VAL A 297 8.06 8.16 21.07
CA VAL A 297 6.63 8.10 21.43
C VAL A 297 6.30 8.87 22.72
N ALA A 298 7.30 9.26 23.53
CA ALA A 298 7.07 9.89 24.82
C ALA A 298 6.80 11.40 24.74
N THR A 299 7.05 12.04 23.59
CA THR A 299 6.73 13.46 23.34
C THR A 299 5.22 13.70 23.31
N SER A 300 4.77 14.94 23.46
CA SER A 300 3.34 15.29 23.31
C SER A 300 2.80 14.89 21.93
N LEU A 301 3.60 15.15 20.89
CA LEU A 301 3.34 14.79 19.50
C LEU A 301 3.25 13.26 19.33
N GLY A 302 4.26 12.52 19.78
CA GLY A 302 4.30 11.06 19.67
C GLY A 302 3.14 10.38 20.41
N ARG A 303 2.75 10.92 21.56
CA ARG A 303 1.54 10.47 22.26
C ARG A 303 0.29 10.75 21.44
N ALA A 304 0.10 11.97 20.93
CA ALA A 304 -1.08 12.31 20.14
C ALA A 304 -1.24 11.40 18.90
N VAL A 305 -0.14 11.12 18.20
CA VAL A 305 -0.11 10.17 17.07
C VAL A 305 -0.45 8.75 17.53
N LEU A 306 0.20 8.26 18.59
CA LEU A 306 -0.05 6.92 19.14
C LEU A 306 -1.52 6.73 19.53
N ASP A 307 -2.14 7.75 20.12
CA ASP A 307 -3.55 7.73 20.51
C ASP A 307 -4.44 7.62 19.27
N SER A 308 -4.20 8.47 18.27
CA SER A 308 -4.95 8.45 17.01
C SER A 308 -4.82 7.09 16.28
N VAL A 309 -3.60 6.57 16.18
CA VAL A 309 -3.33 5.26 15.54
C VAL A 309 -3.99 4.12 16.31
N SER A 310 -3.89 4.12 17.64
CA SER A 310 -4.50 3.08 18.48
C SER A 310 -6.03 3.11 18.37
N ASP A 311 -6.64 4.30 18.42
CA ASP A 311 -8.08 4.49 18.27
C ASP A 311 -8.60 4.01 16.91
N LEU A 312 -7.86 4.29 15.83
CA LEU A 312 -8.20 3.80 14.48
C LEU A 312 -8.06 2.27 14.41
N LEU A 313 -6.98 1.73 14.98
CA LEU A 313 -6.72 0.30 15.00
C LEU A 313 -7.79 -0.49 15.78
N GLU A 314 -8.27 0.06 16.89
CA GLU A 314 -9.32 -0.57 17.69
C GLU A 314 -10.67 -0.65 16.96
N ARG A 315 -10.94 0.26 16.02
CA ARG A 315 -12.14 0.22 15.17
C ARG A 315 -12.08 -0.90 14.13
N VAL A 316 -10.89 -1.43 13.85
CA VAL A 316 -10.73 -2.58 12.95
C VAL A 316 -11.09 -3.85 13.71
N PRO A 317 -12.06 -4.64 13.21
CA PRO A 317 -12.36 -5.94 13.78
C PRO A 317 -11.11 -6.83 13.82
N ALA A 318 -10.90 -7.57 14.92
CA ALA A 318 -9.70 -8.39 15.11
C ALA A 318 -9.40 -9.33 13.91
N GLY A 319 -10.43 -9.92 13.30
CA GLY A 319 -10.25 -10.76 12.10
C GLY A 319 -9.69 -10.03 10.87
N GLN A 320 -9.86 -8.71 10.77
CA GLN A 320 -9.38 -7.92 9.63
C GLN A 320 -8.00 -7.31 9.86
N ARG A 321 -7.45 -7.39 11.08
CA ARG A 321 -6.19 -6.72 11.43
C ARG A 321 -4.96 -7.34 10.77
N ALA A 322 -5.02 -8.61 10.39
CA ALA A 322 -3.94 -9.23 9.61
C ALA A 322 -3.84 -8.67 8.18
N ALA A 323 -4.92 -8.09 7.65
CA ALA A 323 -4.96 -7.44 6.34
C ALA A 323 -4.60 -5.94 6.42
N LEU A 324 -4.21 -5.44 7.59
CA LEU A 324 -3.84 -4.03 7.74
C LEU A 324 -2.63 -3.68 6.88
N ALA A 325 -2.63 -2.53 6.26
CA ALA A 325 -1.50 -2.03 5.48
C ALA A 325 -1.26 -0.55 5.77
N GLY A 326 -0.05 -0.08 5.45
CA GLY A 326 0.36 1.31 5.59
C GLY A 326 1.80 1.43 6.07
N PRO A 327 2.34 2.65 6.10
CA PRO A 327 1.66 3.91 5.76
C PRO A 327 1.51 4.10 4.24
N ALA A 328 0.30 4.44 3.79
CA ALA A 328 0.06 4.92 2.44
C ALA A 328 0.00 6.46 2.44
N PHE A 329 0.40 7.09 1.33
CA PHE A 329 0.38 8.55 1.19
C PHE A 329 -0.65 8.98 0.15
N ARG A 330 -1.49 9.97 0.48
CA ARG A 330 -2.49 10.54 -0.44
C ARG A 330 -2.57 12.05 -0.27
N LYS A 331 -2.65 12.80 -1.37
CA LYS A 331 -2.88 14.24 -1.31
C LYS A 331 -4.25 14.54 -0.68
N ALA A 332 -4.31 15.55 0.18
CA ALA A 332 -5.57 16.02 0.73
C ALA A 332 -6.49 16.53 -0.39
N GLU A 333 -7.63 15.88 -0.61
CA GLU A 333 -8.67 16.45 -1.47
C GLU A 333 -9.24 17.69 -0.79
N THR A 334 -9.24 18.82 -1.50
CA THR A 334 -9.70 20.15 -1.04
C THR A 334 -11.15 20.19 -0.50
N LYS A 335 -11.90 19.08 -0.54
CA LYS A 335 -13.31 18.99 -0.13
C LYS A 335 -13.59 18.25 1.17
N THR A 336 -12.58 17.67 1.82
CA THR A 336 -12.77 17.06 3.15
C THR A 336 -11.78 17.65 4.12
N ALA A 337 -12.29 18.43 5.08
CA ALA A 337 -11.49 18.93 6.18
C ALA A 337 -10.74 17.75 6.84
N PRO A 338 -9.43 17.85 7.08
CA PRO A 338 -8.69 16.79 7.75
C PRO A 338 -9.33 16.50 9.12
N PRO A 339 -9.47 15.22 9.51
CA PRO A 339 -10.04 14.88 10.81
C PRO A 339 -9.00 15.12 11.92
N ARG A 340 -9.24 16.08 12.82
CA ARG A 340 -8.38 16.40 13.97
C ARG A 340 -6.91 16.76 13.60
N ASP A 341 -6.14 17.19 14.59
CA ASP A 341 -4.76 17.69 14.47
C ASP A 341 -3.74 16.70 13.83
N ILE A 342 -4.13 15.44 13.61
CA ILE A 342 -3.29 14.39 13.00
C ILE A 342 -3.89 14.03 11.62
N PRO A 343 -3.20 14.27 10.49
CA PRO A 343 -3.71 14.04 9.14
C PRO A 343 -3.65 12.56 8.75
N LEU A 344 -4.24 11.69 9.58
CA LEU A 344 -4.25 10.24 9.41
C LEU A 344 -5.70 9.75 9.35
N ARG A 345 -5.99 8.87 8.40
CA ARG A 345 -7.25 8.12 8.34
C ARG A 345 -7.01 6.65 8.08
N LEU A 346 -8.02 5.85 8.36
CA LEU A 346 -8.08 4.44 7.99
C LEU A 346 -9.19 4.26 6.96
N ASP A 347 -8.84 3.76 5.78
CA ASP A 347 -9.78 3.42 4.71
C ASP A 347 -9.74 1.90 4.47
N GLY A 348 -10.84 1.22 4.78
CA GLY A 348 -10.84 -0.23 4.92
C GLY A 348 -9.80 -0.69 5.94
N THR A 349 -8.78 -1.41 5.48
CA THR A 349 -7.63 -1.87 6.28
C THR A 349 -6.34 -1.10 5.98
N THR A 350 -6.39 0.02 5.26
CA THR A 350 -5.18 0.81 4.95
C THR A 350 -5.11 2.09 5.76
N PHE A 351 -4.01 2.29 6.49
CA PHE A 351 -3.66 3.56 7.08
C PHE A 351 -3.15 4.51 6.01
N ILE A 352 -3.83 5.64 5.86
CA ILE A 352 -3.52 6.68 4.87
C ILE A 352 -3.13 7.96 5.60
N TRP A 353 -1.89 8.37 5.39
CA TRP A 353 -1.42 9.70 5.73
C TRP A 353 -1.78 10.69 4.63
N MET A 354 -2.46 11.77 5.02
CA MET A 354 -2.82 12.84 4.11
C MET A 354 -1.66 13.84 4.02
N ILE A 355 -1.07 13.97 2.83
CA ILE A 355 -0.01 14.94 2.53
C ILE A 355 -0.64 16.21 1.93
N ALA A 356 -0.08 17.37 2.28
CA ALA A 356 -0.55 18.67 1.80
C ALA A 356 -0.17 18.93 0.34
#